data_AF-A0A6G0ZKS6-F1
#
_entry.id   AF-A0A6G0ZKS6-F1
#
_cell.length_a   1.000
_cell.length_b   1.000
_cell.length_c   1.000
_cell.angle_alpha   90.00
_cell.angle_beta   90.00
_cell.angle_gamma   90.00
#
_symmetry.space_group_name_H-M   'P 1'
#
loop_
_entity.id
_entity.type
_entity.pdbx_description
1 polymer ?
#
loop_
_entity_poly.entity_id
_entity_poly.type
_entity_poly.pdbx_seq_one_letter_code
_entity_poly.pdbx_strand_id
1 'polypeptide(L)'
;MFADEIALVNFEDNWITLKQTVEIDLRYIYDWMGKNLLSLNINKSVCMPIVTIRSQFSVGYNFIIHKCETGMTNCDCIPIKMVLSFKYLGMTIDFNLK
;
A
#
# COMPACT_ATOMS: atom_id res chain seq x y z
N MET A 1 -21.94 7.84 10.58
CA MET A 1 -20.66 8.20 9.94
C MET A 1 -20.10 6.92 9.36
N PHE A 2 -20.00 6.81 8.04
CA PHE A 2 -19.45 5.61 7.41
C PHE A 2 -17.92 5.72 7.39
N ALA A 3 -17.23 4.60 7.60
CA ALA A 3 -15.79 4.52 7.43
C ALA A 3 -15.44 4.77 5.95
N ASP A 4 -14.57 5.74 5.68
CA ASP A 4 -14.06 6.10 4.36
C ASP A 4 -12.61 5.60 4.13
N GLU A 5 -12.05 4.94 5.14
CA GLU A 5 -10.70 4.39 5.14
C GLU A 5 -10.72 2.88 4.86
N ILE A 6 -9.76 2.42 4.06
CA ILE A 6 -9.56 1.00 3.72
C ILE A 6 -8.15 0.62 4.19
N ALA A 7 -8.04 -0.53 4.85
CA ALA A 7 -6.76 -1.16 5.15
C ALA A 7 -6.62 -2.43 4.31
N LEU A 8 -5.55 -2.50 3.50
CA LEU A 8 -5.14 -3.71 2.79
C LEU A 8 -3.96 -4.30 3.54
N VAL A 9 -4.04 -5.59 3.86
CA VAL A 9 -2.98 -6.33 4.56
C VAL A 9 -2.54 -7.48 3.68
N ASN A 10 -1.27 -7.49 3.32
CA ASN A 10 -0.61 -8.55 2.57
C ASN A 10 0.53 -9.13 3.39
N PHE A 11 0.80 -10.41 3.21
CA PHE A 11 1.87 -11.13 3.87
C PHE A 11 2.57 -12.04 2.86
N GLU A 12 3.89 -11.98 2.81
CA GLU A 12 4.75 -12.81 1.98
C GLU A 12 6.11 -12.97 2.67
N ASP A 13 6.83 -14.05 2.36
CA ASP A 13 8.15 -14.33 2.95
C ASP A 13 9.29 -13.50 2.32
N ASN A 14 9.03 -12.86 1.17
CA ASN A 14 10.03 -12.09 0.42
C ASN A 14 9.41 -10.80 -0.15
N TRP A 15 10.17 -9.71 -0.08
CA TRP A 15 9.81 -8.39 -0.61
C TRP A 15 9.49 -8.35 -2.09
N ILE A 16 10.14 -9.19 -2.89
CA ILE A 16 9.87 -9.25 -4.35
C ILE A 16 8.45 -9.75 -4.58
N THR A 17 8.10 -10.88 -3.96
CA THR A 17 6.76 -11.46 -4.03
C THR A 17 5.74 -10.52 -3.38
N LEU A 18 6.06 -9.96 -2.20
CA LEU A 18 5.21 -8.99 -1.51
C LEU A 18 4.85 -7.82 -2.41
N LYS A 19 5.84 -7.26 -3.11
CA LYS A 19 5.61 -6.15 -4.03
C LYS A 19 4.65 -6.53 -5.15
N GLN A 20 4.88 -7.68 -5.80
CA GLN A 20 4.01 -8.16 -6.86
C GLN A 20 2.58 -8.38 -6.37
N THR A 21 2.41 -9.09 -5.25
CA THR A 21 1.11 -9.37 -4.64
C THR A 21 0.37 -8.07 -4.29
N VAL A 22 1.03 -7.15 -3.58
CA VAL A 22 0.45 -5.86 -3.18
C VAL A 22 0.04 -5.02 -4.38
N GLU A 23 0.89 -4.90 -5.42
CA GLU A 23 0.58 -4.08 -6.59
C GLU A 23 -0.57 -4.66 -7.43
N ILE A 24 -0.69 -6.00 -7.49
CA ILE A 24 -1.82 -6.69 -8.10
C ILE A 24 -3.12 -6.41 -7.32
N ASP A 25 -3.10 -6.58 -5.99
CA ASP A 25 -4.28 -6.37 -5.16
C ASP A 25 -4.75 -4.92 -5.15
N LEU A 26 -3.80 -3.98 -5.06
CA LEU A 26 -4.09 -2.55 -5.16
C LEU A 26 -4.75 -2.18 -6.48
N ARG A 27 -4.33 -2.82 -7.57
CA ARG A 27 -4.96 -2.62 -8.87
C ARG A 27 -6.39 -3.14 -8.88
N TYR A 28 -6.65 -4.34 -8.36
CA TYR A 28 -8.01 -4.87 -8.29
C TYR A 28 -8.93 -3.97 -7.46
N ILE A 29 -8.44 -3.46 -6.33
CA ILE A 29 -9.17 -2.50 -5.51
C ILE A 29 -9.42 -1.21 -6.28
N TYR A 30 -8.41 -0.65 -6.94
CA TYR A 30 -8.54 0.58 -7.72
C TYR A 30 -9.58 0.43 -8.84
N ASP A 31 -9.52 -0.66 -9.61
CA ASP A 31 -10.46 -0.96 -10.68
C ASP A 31 -11.87 -1.17 -10.15
N TRP A 32 -12.03 -1.89 -9.02
CA TRP A 32 -13.31 -2.08 -8.37
C TRP A 32 -13.90 -0.75 -7.86
N MET A 33 -13.10 0.10 -7.21
CA MET A 33 -13.55 1.42 -6.76
C MET A 33 -14.03 2.26 -7.94
N GLY A 34 -13.26 2.30 -9.03
CA GLY A 34 -13.63 3.03 -10.25
C GLY A 34 -14.96 2.55 -10.85
N LYS A 35 -15.18 1.23 -10.92
CA LYS A 35 -16.46 0.64 -11.38
C LYS A 35 -17.65 1.02 -10.49
N ASN A 36 -17.40 1.28 -9.21
CA ASN A 36 -18.42 1.68 -8.23
C ASN A 36 -18.49 3.21 -8.02
N LEU A 37 -17.88 4.01 -8.92
CA LEU A 37 -17.86 5.47 -8.87
C LEU A 37 -17.20 6.02 -7.58
N LEU A 38 -16.30 5.24 -6.97
CA LEU A 38 -15.47 5.63 -5.84
C LEU A 38 -14.07 6.00 -6.33
N SER A 39 -13.42 6.95 -5.63
CA SER A 39 -12.06 7.38 -5.95
C SER A 39 -11.11 7.12 -4.79
N LEU A 40 -9.98 6.48 -5.05
CA LEU A 40 -8.90 6.32 -4.08
C LEU A 40 -7.96 7.54 -4.10
N ASN A 41 -7.74 8.18 -2.95
CA ASN A 41 -6.82 9.31 -2.84
C ASN A 41 -5.38 8.82 -2.57
N ILE A 42 -4.65 8.51 -3.64
CA ILE A 42 -3.27 7.98 -3.58
C ILE A 42 -2.33 8.88 -2.79
N ASN A 43 -2.49 10.20 -2.89
CA ASN A 43 -1.63 11.15 -2.17
C ASN A 43 -1.82 11.11 -0.65
N LYS A 44 -2.97 10.59 -0.18
CA LYS A 44 -3.25 10.35 1.24
C LYS A 44 -3.01 8.90 1.65
N SER A 45 -2.90 7.98 0.69
CA SER A 45 -2.59 6.58 0.96
C SER A 45 -1.16 6.44 1.49
N VAL A 46 -1.01 5.64 2.53
CA VAL A 46 0.28 5.29 3.13
C VAL A 46 0.39 3.78 3.23
N CYS A 47 1.62 3.26 3.17
CA CYS A 47 1.91 1.88 3.52
C CYS A 47 2.83 1.84 4.74
N MET A 48 2.60 0.86 5.61
CA MET A 48 3.46 0.61 6.76
C MET A 48 3.87 -0.86 6.72
N PRO A 49 5.14 -1.17 6.40
CA PRO A 49 5.61 -2.53 6.46
C PRO A 49 5.77 -2.97 7.93
N ILE A 50 5.35 -4.18 8.22
CA ILE A 50 5.53 -4.82 9.51
C ILE A 50 6.52 -5.96 9.29
N VAL A 51 7.64 -5.95 10.00
CA VAL A 51 8.68 -6.98 9.89
C VAL A 51 8.96 -7.58 11.26
N THR A 52 9.13 -8.90 11.32
CA THR A 52 9.51 -9.59 12.55
C THR A 52 10.96 -9.29 12.93
N ILE A 53 11.84 -9.17 11.94
CA ILE A 53 13.27 -8.90 12.13
C ILE A 53 13.62 -7.58 11.45
N ARG A 54 14.18 -6.62 12.19
CA ARG A 54 14.54 -5.29 11.64
C ARG A 54 15.48 -5.33 10.43
N SER A 55 16.38 -6.30 10.37
CA SER A 55 17.28 -6.49 9.22
C SER A 55 16.57 -6.91 7.94
N GLN A 56 15.33 -7.44 8.04
CA GLN A 56 14.50 -7.74 6.88
C GLN A 56 13.84 -6.49 6.31
N PHE A 57 13.88 -5.33 6.98
CA PHE A 57 13.31 -4.10 6.44
C PHE A 57 14.07 -3.67 5.19
N SER A 58 13.41 -3.72 4.03
CA SER A 58 14.05 -3.34 2.78
C SER A 58 13.94 -1.83 2.57
N VAL A 59 15.05 -1.12 2.73
CA VAL A 59 15.14 0.31 2.46
C VAL A 59 15.02 0.56 0.96
N GLY A 60 14.11 1.45 0.56
CA GLY A 60 13.94 1.86 -0.85
C GLY A 60 12.90 1.05 -1.64
N TYR A 61 12.18 0.11 -1.01
CA TYR A 61 11.01 -0.49 -1.63
C TYR A 61 9.84 0.49 -1.62
N ASN A 62 9.24 0.67 -2.79
CA ASN A 62 8.02 1.44 -2.97
C ASN A 62 6.99 0.56 -3.69
N PHE A 63 5.73 0.68 -3.26
CA PHE A 63 4.59 0.06 -3.93
C PHE A 63 3.90 1.12 -4.79
N ILE A 64 3.47 0.74 -5.99
CA ILE A 64 2.85 1.64 -6.94
C ILE A 64 1.42 1.18 -7.22
N ILE A 65 0.47 2.10 -7.16
CA ILE A 65 -0.89 1.86 -7.68
C ILE A 65 -0.88 2.24 -9.15
N HIS A 66 -0.80 1.25 -10.02
CA HIS A 66 -0.82 1.49 -11.46
C HIS A 66 -2.22 1.91 -11.91
N LYS A 67 -2.35 3.18 -12.36
CA LYS A 67 -3.53 3.68 -13.09
C LYS A 67 -3.43 3.44 -14.59
N CYS A 68 -2.22 3.18 -15.07
CA CYS A 68 -1.93 2.89 -16.47
C CYS A 68 -2.25 1.43 -16.80
N GLU A 69 -2.24 1.11 -18.09
CA GLU A 69 -2.42 -0.26 -18.56
C GLU A 69 -1.35 -1.22 -18.00
N THR A 70 -1.74 -2.49 -17.89
CA THR A 70 -0.90 -3.61 -17.41
C THR A 70 0.36 -3.73 -18.26
N GLY A 71 1.52 -3.84 -17.62
CA GLY A 71 2.78 -4.21 -18.30
C GLY A 71 3.62 -3.05 -18.82
N MET A 72 3.22 -1.79 -18.61
CA MET A 72 4.13 -0.66 -18.81
C MET A 72 5.21 -0.64 -17.72
N THR A 73 6.46 -0.91 -18.12
CA THR A 73 7.64 -0.82 -17.25
C THR A 73 8.04 0.62 -16.94
N ASN A 74 7.65 1.58 -17.79
CA ASN A 74 7.87 3.01 -17.60
C ASN A 74 6.52 3.72 -17.49
N CYS A 75 6.02 3.88 -16.27
CA CYS A 75 4.81 4.65 -16.01
C CYS A 75 5.10 5.79 -15.03
N ASP A 76 4.39 6.90 -15.18
CA ASP A 76 4.47 8.06 -14.27
C ASP A 76 3.58 7.89 -13.03
N CYS A 77 3.25 6.64 -12.66
CA CYS A 77 2.42 6.37 -11.49
C CYS A 77 3.20 6.69 -10.21
N ILE A 78 2.54 7.36 -9.28
CA ILE A 78 3.17 7.85 -8.05
C ILE A 78 3.29 6.69 -7.05
N PRO A 79 4.48 6.48 -6.44
CA PRO A 79 4.64 5.50 -5.37
C PRO A 79 3.82 5.89 -4.13
N ILE A 80 3.24 4.89 -3.46
CA ILE A 80 2.61 5.07 -2.16
C ILE A 80 3.69 5.44 -1.14
N LYS A 81 3.38 6.44 -0.30
CA LYS A 81 4.28 6.88 0.76
C LYS A 81 4.43 5.77 1.82
N MET A 82 5.66 5.30 1.99
CA MET A 82 6.00 4.41 3.11
C MET A 82 6.14 5.22 4.40
N VAL A 83 5.55 4.74 5.49
CA VAL A 83 5.63 5.34 6.83
C VAL A 83 6.04 4.31 7.86
N LEU A 84 6.69 4.76 8.94
CA LEU A 84 7.06 3.91 10.08
C LEU A 84 6.03 3.97 11.21
N SER A 85 5.09 4.91 11.15
CA SER A 85 3.95 5.00 12.04
C SER A 85 2.83 5.79 11.39
N PHE A 86 1.60 5.55 11.84
CA PHE A 86 0.44 6.35 11.47
C PHE A 86 -0.53 6.48 12.66
N LYS A 87 -1.38 7.50 12.60
CA LYS A 87 -2.43 7.75 13.60
C LYS A 87 -3.77 7.33 13.02
N TYR A 88 -4.50 6.50 13.74
CA TYR A 88 -5.83 6.03 13.36
C TYR A 88 -6.74 6.02 14.58
N LEU A 89 -7.87 6.72 14.51
CA LEU A 89 -8.87 6.82 15.60
C LEU A 89 -8.26 7.17 16.98
N GLY A 90 -7.24 8.03 17.01
CA GLY A 90 -6.58 8.46 18.26
C GLY A 90 -5.48 7.50 18.75
N MET A 91 -5.34 6.32 18.15
CA MET A 91 -4.24 5.40 18.38
C MET A 91 -3.08 5.71 17.43
N THR A 92 -1.85 5.62 17.94
CA THR A 92 -0.66 5.57 17.10
C THR A 92 -0.27 4.12 16.92
N ILE A 93 -0.16 3.68 15.67
CA ILE A 93 0.34 2.35 15.33
C ILE A 93 1.71 2.57 14.69
N ASP A 94 2.74 1.92 15.24
CA ASP A 94 4.09 1.96 14.68
C ASP A 94 4.51 0.59 14.11
N PHE A 95 5.55 0.61 13.27
CA PHE A 95 6.02 -0.57 12.54
C PHE A 95 6.59 -1.69 13.45
N ASN A 96 6.90 -1.39 14.71
CA ASN A 96 7.28 -2.37 15.73
C ASN A 96 6.06 -2.91 16.50
N LEU A 97 4.84 -2.42 16.21
CA LEU A 97 3.60 -2.76 16.90
C LEU A 97 3.68 -2.57 18.43
N LYS A 98 4.32 -1.47 18.86
CA LYS A 98 4.45 -1.10 20.28
C LYS A 98 3.37 -0.15 20.74
#